data_AF-A0A951HGL1-F1
#
_entry.id   AF-A0A951HGL1-F1
#
_cell.length_a   1.000
_cell.length_b   1.000
_cell.length_c   1.000
_cell.angle_alpha   90.00
_cell.angle_beta   90.00
_cell.angle_gamma   90.00
#
_symmetry.space_group_name_H-M   'P 1'
#
loop_
_entity.id
_entity.type
_entity.pdbx_description
1 polymer ?
#
loop_
_entity_poly.entity_id
_entity_poly.type
_entity_poly.pdbx_seq_one_letter_code
_entity_poly.pdbx_strand_id
1 'polypeptide(L)'
;MMVKAKQQDTRSKSAPQKMRTYIQAGARRRGQTLMEMALVVPILLLLVLGIIQYGIINNAAVTLTQLSREGGRYAAVHANDTGPDIYTNPVVNDDPDSKIKNHIKQVAAATSIDYNDIKNSITITPAIGSRSQGGDITVAFSYPLVKKMFLVPASFPGLSGLQSYSVSCTMVIEQ
;
A
#
# COMPACT_ATOMS: atom_id res chain seq x y z
N MET A 1 31.76 64.85 -87.55
CA MET A 1 30.70 65.39 -86.67
C MET A 1 29.84 64.20 -86.24
N MET A 2 30.16 63.52 -85.12
CA MET A 2 29.44 63.63 -83.82
C MET A 2 27.92 63.66 -84.03
N VAL A 3 27.14 62.68 -83.56
CA VAL A 3 26.69 62.63 -82.16
C VAL A 3 26.47 61.18 -81.68
N LYS A 4 27.05 60.86 -80.51
CA LYS A 4 26.68 59.73 -79.64
C LYS A 4 25.28 59.96 -79.07
N ALA A 5 24.36 59.00 -79.20
CA ALA A 5 23.16 58.98 -78.37
C ALA A 5 23.44 58.20 -77.07
N LYS A 6 23.59 58.94 -75.97
CA LYS A 6 23.57 58.46 -74.58
C LYS A 6 22.40 59.15 -73.90
N GLN A 7 21.46 58.38 -73.36
CA GLN A 7 20.47 58.75 -72.34
C GLN A 7 19.65 57.46 -72.08
N GLN A 8 20.04 56.55 -71.19
CA GLN A 8 19.99 56.59 -69.72
C GLN A 8 18.63 56.99 -69.10
N ASP A 9 18.10 56.00 -68.36
CA ASP A 9 17.37 56.10 -67.10
C ASP A 9 15.92 56.62 -67.11
N THR A 10 14.99 55.76 -67.49
CA THR A 10 13.68 55.73 -66.82
C THR A 10 13.84 55.02 -65.47
N ARG A 11 14.01 55.84 -64.43
CA ARG A 11 13.98 55.45 -63.02
C ARG A 11 12.75 54.59 -62.69
N SER A 12 12.92 53.28 -62.54
CA SER A 12 11.99 52.46 -61.76
C SER A 12 12.31 52.64 -60.27
N LYS A 13 11.72 53.67 -59.67
CA LYS A 13 11.65 53.81 -58.22
C LYS A 13 10.45 53.01 -57.72
N SER A 14 10.67 51.78 -57.28
CA SER A 14 9.67 51.03 -56.51
C SER A 14 10.37 50.28 -55.38
N ALA A 15 10.48 50.93 -54.23
CA ALA A 15 10.76 50.26 -52.95
C ALA A 15 9.47 50.33 -52.10
N PRO A 16 9.35 49.54 -51.02
CA PRO A 16 9.44 48.08 -50.96
C PRO A 16 8.15 47.51 -50.33
N GLN A 17 7.48 46.54 -50.93
CA GLN A 17 6.39 45.83 -50.24
C GLN A 17 6.94 44.63 -49.47
N LYS A 18 7.41 44.91 -48.25
CA LYS A 18 7.60 43.88 -47.23
C LYS A 18 6.23 43.39 -46.78
N MET A 19 5.71 42.37 -47.48
CA MET A 19 4.56 41.58 -47.06
C MET A 19 4.93 40.87 -45.74
N ARG A 20 4.63 41.51 -44.60
CA ARG A 20 4.76 40.87 -43.30
C ARG A 20 3.60 39.90 -43.14
N THR A 21 3.85 38.64 -43.46
CA THR A 21 2.95 37.53 -43.17
C THR A 21 2.80 37.40 -41.66
N TYR A 22 1.67 37.84 -41.11
CA TYR A 22 1.30 37.57 -39.73
C TYR A 22 0.80 36.13 -39.63
N ILE A 23 1.73 35.18 -39.46
CA ILE A 23 1.38 33.81 -39.10
C ILE A 23 0.97 33.80 -37.62
N GLN A 24 -0.34 33.86 -37.42
CA GLN A 24 -1.16 33.24 -36.35
C GLN A 24 -0.47 32.96 -35.00
N ALA A 25 -0.63 33.88 -34.04
CA ALA A 25 -0.29 33.67 -32.63
C ALA A 25 -1.48 33.19 -31.78
N GLY A 26 -2.43 32.44 -32.36
CA GLY A 26 -3.65 31.99 -31.67
C GLY A 26 -3.58 30.59 -31.04
N ALA A 27 -2.65 29.74 -31.50
CA ALA A 27 -2.59 28.33 -31.07
C ALA A 27 -1.90 28.11 -29.71
N ARG A 28 -1.11 29.09 -29.23
CA ARG A 28 -0.21 28.91 -28.08
C ARG A 28 -0.94 28.83 -26.73
N ARG A 29 -2.07 29.53 -26.57
CA ARG A 29 -2.82 29.57 -25.30
C ARG A 29 -3.61 28.29 -25.01
N ARG A 30 -4.10 27.58 -26.04
CA ARG A 30 -4.91 26.36 -25.86
C ARG A 30 -4.07 25.14 -25.44
N GLY A 31 -2.83 25.03 -25.91
CA GLY A 31 -1.92 23.96 -25.50
C GLY A 31 -1.35 24.12 -24.09
N GLN A 32 -1.22 25.36 -23.61
CA GLN A 32 -0.69 25.66 -22.28
C GLN A 32 -1.63 25.19 -21.16
N THR A 33 -2.93 25.49 -21.25
CA THR A 33 -3.91 25.04 -20.24
C THR A 33 -4.02 23.51 -20.18
N LEU A 34 -3.89 22.83 -21.32
CA LEU A 34 -3.86 21.36 -21.37
C LEU A 34 -2.65 20.81 -20.60
N MET A 35 -1.48 21.45 -20.74
CA MET A 35 -0.26 21.04 -20.05
C MET A 35 -0.33 21.30 -18.55
N GLU A 36 -0.92 22.41 -18.12
CA GLU A 36 -1.12 22.73 -16.70
C GLU A 36 -2.01 21.67 -16.03
N MET A 37 -3.11 21.28 -16.68
CA MET A 37 -3.99 20.22 -16.17
C MET A 37 -3.33 18.84 -16.23
N ALA A 38 -2.52 18.56 -17.24
CA ALA A 38 -1.78 17.30 -17.36
C ALA A 38 -0.77 17.07 -16.23
N LEU A 39 -0.31 18.13 -15.55
CA LEU A 39 0.58 18.03 -14.38
C LEU A 39 -0.19 17.97 -13.04
N VAL A 40 -1.32 18.66 -12.94
CA VAL A 40 -2.11 18.68 -11.69
C VAL A 40 -2.85 17.36 -11.48
N VAL A 41 -3.47 16.81 -12.52
CA VAL A 41 -4.23 15.55 -12.45
C VAL A 41 -3.43 14.37 -11.90
N PRO A 42 -2.20 14.05 -12.36
CA PRO A 42 -1.45 12.92 -11.81
C PRO A 42 -1.07 13.11 -10.34
N ILE A 43 -0.77 14.34 -9.91
CA ILE A 43 -0.47 14.63 -8.50
C ILE A 43 -1.71 14.44 -7.64
N LEU A 44 -2.86 14.93 -8.11
CA LEU A 44 -4.13 14.76 -7.42
C LEU A 44 -4.55 13.29 -7.34
N LEU A 45 -4.35 12.51 -8.40
CA LEU A 45 -4.60 11.06 -8.39
C LEU A 45 -3.69 10.33 -7.40
N LEU A 46 -2.39 10.64 -7.36
CA LEU A 46 -1.49 10.04 -6.39
C LEU A 46 -1.89 10.36 -4.95
N LEU A 47 -2.37 11.59 -4.69
CA LEU A 47 -2.84 12.00 -3.37
C LEU A 47 -4.10 11.22 -2.97
N VAL A 48 -5.11 11.16 -3.85
CA VAL A 48 -6.36 10.44 -3.59
C VAL A 48 -6.11 8.95 -3.38
N LEU A 49 -5.35 8.32 -4.29
CA LEU A 49 -5.00 6.92 -4.16
C LEU A 49 -4.18 6.67 -2.89
N GLY A 50 -3.27 7.58 -2.53
CA GLY A 50 -2.48 7.50 -1.30
C GLY A 50 -3.35 7.50 -0.03
N ILE A 51 -4.38 8.36 0.02
CA ILE A 51 -5.34 8.38 1.14
C ILE A 51 -6.14 7.06 1.20
N ILE A 52 -6.61 6.56 0.05
CA ILE A 52 -7.34 5.29 -0.01
C ILE A 52 -6.46 4.15 0.48
N GLN A 53 -5.21 4.09 0.03
CA GLN A 53 -4.25 3.08 0.47
C GLN A 53 -4.00 3.16 1.98
N TYR A 54 -3.82 4.36 2.51
CA TYR A 54 -3.65 4.55 3.95
C TYR A 54 -4.86 4.02 4.73
N GLY A 55 -6.09 4.27 4.27
CA GLY A 55 -7.30 3.73 4.89
C GLY A 55 -7.33 2.20 4.96
N ILE A 56 -6.94 1.53 3.88
CA ILE A 56 -6.87 0.05 3.82
C ILE A 56 -5.83 -0.50 4.78
N ILE A 57 -4.63 0.11 4.82
CA ILE A 57 -3.56 -0.28 5.74
C ILE A 57 -4.00 -0.09 7.20
N ASN A 58 -4.62 1.03 7.51
CA ASN A 58 -5.08 1.32 8.86
C ASN A 58 -6.19 0.35 9.31
N ASN A 59 -7.11 -0.02 8.41
CA ASN A 59 -8.11 -1.04 8.70
C ASN A 59 -7.45 -2.39 9.05
N ALA A 60 -6.41 -2.79 8.32
CA ALA A 60 -5.67 -4.02 8.63
C ALA A 60 -4.97 -3.93 9.99
N ALA A 61 -4.37 -2.80 10.35
CA ALA A 61 -3.72 -2.62 11.67
C ALA A 61 -4.71 -2.75 12.84
N VAL A 62 -5.88 -2.12 12.72
CA VAL A 62 -6.95 -2.19 13.73
C VAL A 62 -7.53 -3.61 13.82
N THR A 63 -7.72 -4.27 12.68
CA THR A 63 -8.20 -5.66 12.63
C THR A 63 -7.20 -6.62 13.28
N LEU A 64 -5.90 -6.48 12.99
CA LEU A 64 -4.85 -7.32 13.57
C LEU A 64 -4.78 -7.18 15.09
N THR A 65 -4.99 -5.97 15.61
CA THR A 65 -5.01 -5.71 17.05
C THR A 65 -6.21 -6.37 17.73
N GLN A 66 -7.38 -6.32 17.10
CA GLN A 66 -8.58 -7.02 17.60
C GLN A 66 -8.38 -8.53 17.59
N LEU A 67 -7.82 -9.06 16.49
CA LEU A 67 -7.49 -10.48 16.37
C LEU A 67 -6.50 -10.93 17.44
N SER A 68 -5.52 -10.08 17.77
CA SER A 68 -4.57 -10.34 18.85
C SER A 68 -5.20 -10.39 20.23
N ARG A 69 -6.12 -9.46 20.53
CA ARG A 69 -6.89 -9.50 21.78
C ARG A 69 -7.79 -10.72 21.89
N GLU A 70 -8.47 -11.08 20.80
CA GLU A 70 -9.37 -12.23 20.78
C GLU A 70 -8.60 -13.55 20.91
N GLY A 71 -7.47 -13.67 20.20
CA GLY A 71 -6.54 -14.78 20.36
C GLY A 71 -5.96 -14.86 21.78
N GLY A 72 -5.62 -13.72 22.39
CA GLY A 72 -5.14 -13.64 23.77
C GLY A 72 -6.16 -14.12 24.80
N ARG A 73 -7.44 -13.72 24.65
CA ARG A 73 -8.53 -14.18 25.55
C ARG A 73 -8.73 -15.68 25.48
N TYR A 74 -8.80 -16.19 24.25
CA TYR A 74 -8.97 -17.61 24.04
C TYR A 74 -7.76 -18.40 24.59
N ALA A 75 -6.55 -17.88 24.36
CA ALA A 75 -5.31 -18.45 24.86
C ALA A 75 -5.19 -18.42 26.39
N ALA A 76 -5.67 -17.39 27.07
CA ALA A 76 -5.67 -17.30 28.53
C ALA A 76 -6.50 -18.41 29.20
N VAL A 77 -7.61 -18.81 28.57
CA VAL A 77 -8.51 -19.86 29.09
C VAL A 77 -8.04 -21.26 28.66
N HIS A 78 -7.52 -21.41 27.44
CA HIS A 78 -7.13 -22.70 26.85
C HIS A 78 -5.61 -22.90 26.80
N ALA A 79 -4.86 -22.20 27.65
CA ALA A 79 -3.40 -22.13 27.64
C ALA A 79 -2.73 -23.51 27.66
N ASN A 80 -3.31 -24.45 28.42
CA ASN A 80 -2.78 -25.79 28.67
C ASN A 80 -3.54 -26.88 27.90
N ASP A 81 -4.57 -26.51 27.13
CA ASP A 81 -5.41 -27.46 26.41
C ASP A 81 -4.70 -27.92 25.13
N THR A 82 -3.85 -28.92 25.30
CA THR A 82 -3.06 -29.54 24.23
C THR A 82 -3.82 -30.75 23.73
N GLY A 83 -4.59 -30.60 22.66
CA GLY A 83 -5.27 -31.75 22.06
C GLY A 83 -5.76 -31.44 20.66
N PRO A 84 -5.79 -32.45 19.76
CA PRO A 84 -6.51 -32.30 18.50
C PRO A 84 -7.98 -32.04 18.81
N ASP A 85 -8.55 -31.05 18.15
CA ASP A 85 -9.98 -30.87 18.09
C ASP A 85 -10.62 -32.15 17.50
N ILE A 86 -11.66 -32.68 18.15
CA ILE A 86 -12.32 -33.95 17.76
C ILE A 86 -12.84 -33.93 16.30
N TYR A 87 -12.88 -32.74 15.67
CA TYR A 87 -13.39 -32.51 14.31
C TYR A 87 -12.30 -32.22 13.26
N THR A 88 -11.03 -32.10 13.62
CA THR A 88 -9.92 -31.95 12.67
C THR A 88 -9.14 -33.26 12.58
N ASN A 89 -8.73 -33.56 11.36
CA ASN A 89 -8.02 -34.78 10.99
C ASN A 89 -6.88 -35.06 11.98
N PRO A 90 -6.69 -36.29 12.50
CA PRO A 90 -5.63 -36.59 13.46
C PRO A 90 -4.29 -36.52 12.74
N VAL A 91 -3.71 -35.32 12.65
CA VAL A 91 -2.38 -35.13 12.12
C VAL A 91 -1.42 -35.24 13.29
N VAL A 92 -0.67 -36.33 13.30
CA VAL A 92 0.30 -36.76 14.31
C VAL A 92 1.53 -35.82 14.50
N ASN A 93 1.43 -34.55 14.08
CA ASN A 93 2.45 -33.51 14.29
C ASN A 93 1.81 -32.11 14.46
N ASP A 94 0.59 -32.02 14.98
CA ASP A 94 -0.09 -30.74 15.12
C ASP A 94 0.66 -29.82 16.09
N ASP A 95 0.79 -28.55 15.69
CA ASP A 95 1.31 -27.50 16.55
C ASP A 95 0.59 -27.56 17.91
N PRO A 96 1.30 -27.48 19.05
CA PRO A 96 0.69 -27.57 20.38
C PRO A 96 -0.45 -26.56 20.59
N ASP A 97 -0.40 -25.44 19.88
CA ASP A 97 -1.38 -24.36 19.93
C ASP A 97 -2.47 -24.45 18.83
N SER A 98 -2.71 -25.62 18.24
CA SER A 98 -3.66 -25.83 17.12
C SER A 98 -5.07 -25.30 17.42
N LYS A 99 -5.58 -25.51 18.63
CA LYS A 99 -6.89 -24.98 19.09
C LYS A 99 -6.95 -23.45 19.04
N ILE A 100 -5.91 -22.79 19.54
CA ILE A 100 -5.81 -21.32 19.55
C ILE A 100 -5.74 -20.81 18.10
N LYS A 101 -4.94 -21.46 17.26
CA LYS A 101 -4.82 -21.12 15.83
C LYS A 101 -6.13 -21.34 15.07
N ASN A 102 -6.90 -22.38 15.39
CA ASN A 102 -8.21 -22.63 14.79
C ASN A 102 -9.25 -21.60 15.21
N HIS A 103 -9.27 -21.19 16.49
CA HIS A 103 -10.11 -20.07 16.94
C HIS A 103 -9.76 -18.77 16.20
N ILE A 104 -8.48 -18.43 16.14
CA ILE A 104 -7.98 -17.26 15.39
C ILE A 104 -8.40 -17.35 13.92
N LYS A 105 -8.34 -18.53 13.29
CA LYS A 105 -8.79 -18.73 11.90
C LYS A 105 -10.28 -18.44 11.72
N GLN A 106 -11.11 -18.90 12.66
CA GLN A 106 -12.55 -18.63 12.62
C GLN A 106 -12.86 -17.14 12.78
N VAL A 107 -12.19 -16.48 13.73
CA VAL A 107 -12.35 -15.02 13.94
C VAL A 107 -11.83 -14.24 12.73
N ALA A 108 -10.67 -14.62 12.18
CA ALA A 108 -10.08 -13.97 11.01
C ALA A 108 -10.95 -14.10 9.75
N ALA A 109 -11.70 -15.19 9.58
CA ALA A 109 -12.59 -15.41 8.43
C ALA A 109 -13.69 -14.36 8.31
N ALA A 110 -14.06 -13.68 9.41
CA ALA A 110 -15.02 -12.59 9.41
C ALA A 110 -14.38 -11.21 9.15
N THR A 111 -13.07 -11.14 8.89
CA THR A 111 -12.30 -9.89 8.79
C THR A 111 -11.65 -9.69 7.43
N SER A 112 -11.02 -8.54 7.22
CA SER A 112 -10.31 -8.20 5.96
C SER A 112 -8.89 -8.77 5.86
N ILE A 113 -8.48 -9.63 6.80
CA ILE A 113 -7.17 -10.28 6.85
C ILE A 113 -7.36 -11.77 6.55
N ASP A 114 -6.71 -12.25 5.49
CA ASP A 114 -6.70 -13.67 5.16
C ASP A 114 -5.82 -14.45 6.15
N TYR A 115 -6.34 -15.56 6.68
CA TYR A 115 -5.60 -16.40 7.61
C TYR A 115 -4.27 -16.93 7.03
N ASN A 116 -4.22 -17.17 5.71
CA ASN A 116 -3.01 -17.65 5.04
C ASN A 116 -1.84 -16.65 5.12
N ASP A 117 -2.13 -15.35 5.25
CA ASP A 117 -1.09 -14.31 5.37
C ASP A 117 -0.47 -14.26 6.78
N ILE A 118 -1.18 -14.75 7.80
CA ILE A 118 -0.76 -14.72 9.21
C ILE A 118 -0.40 -16.09 9.77
N LYS A 119 -0.75 -17.20 9.09
CA LYS A 119 -0.61 -18.58 9.59
C LYS A 119 0.79 -18.88 10.16
N ASN A 120 1.84 -18.45 9.47
CA ASN A 120 3.22 -18.78 9.81
C ASN A 120 3.87 -17.75 10.75
N SER A 121 3.18 -16.66 11.07
CA SER A 121 3.70 -15.54 11.85
C SER A 121 3.00 -15.37 13.21
N ILE A 122 2.06 -16.27 13.55
CA ILE A 122 1.47 -16.35 14.88
C ILE A 122 2.48 -16.99 15.83
N THR A 123 2.92 -16.23 16.83
CA THR A 123 3.82 -16.71 17.88
C THR A 123 3.12 -16.59 19.23
N ILE A 124 3.03 -17.71 19.95
CA ILE A 124 2.44 -17.76 21.29
C ILE A 124 3.55 -18.11 22.28
N THR A 125 3.78 -17.22 23.22
CA THR A 125 4.86 -17.32 24.21
C THR A 125 4.26 -17.15 25.59
N PRO A 126 4.60 -17.98 26.60
CA PRO A 126 5.56 -19.08 26.58
C PRO A 126 5.02 -20.37 25.95
N ALA A 127 5.92 -21.31 25.62
CA ALA A 127 5.54 -22.63 25.11
C ALA A 127 4.75 -23.43 26.16
N ILE A 128 3.91 -24.37 25.71
CA ILE A 128 2.96 -25.11 26.57
C ILE A 128 3.58 -25.72 27.83
N GLY A 129 4.81 -26.25 27.79
CA GLY A 129 5.47 -26.83 28.97
C GLY A 129 5.92 -25.83 30.04
N SER A 130 5.87 -24.53 29.75
CA SER A 130 6.23 -23.45 30.68
C SER A 130 5.03 -22.59 31.08
N ARG A 131 3.84 -22.93 30.60
CA ARG A 131 2.59 -22.27 30.99
C ARG A 131 2.19 -22.75 32.37
N SER A 132 1.88 -21.82 33.25
CA SER A 132 1.40 -22.08 34.60
C SER A 132 0.23 -21.16 34.88
N GLN A 133 -0.72 -21.63 35.69
CA GLN A 133 -1.86 -20.83 36.13
C GLN A 133 -1.37 -19.54 36.80
N GLY A 134 -1.96 -18.40 36.43
CA GLY A 134 -1.53 -17.08 36.89
C GLY A 134 -0.27 -16.54 36.21
N GLY A 135 0.35 -17.29 35.31
CA GLY A 135 1.44 -16.81 34.44
C GLY A 135 0.92 -16.02 33.24
N ASP A 136 1.81 -15.26 32.60
CA ASP A 136 1.46 -14.48 31.42
C ASP A 136 1.51 -15.33 30.14
N ILE A 137 0.53 -15.16 29.26
CA ILE A 137 0.52 -15.65 27.88
C ILE A 137 0.46 -14.48 26.91
N THR A 138 1.38 -14.47 25.96
CA THR A 138 1.51 -13.45 24.92
C THR A 138 1.22 -14.06 23.55
N VAL A 139 0.24 -13.49 22.85
CA VAL A 139 -0.08 -13.84 21.47
C VAL A 139 0.36 -12.71 20.56
N ALA A 140 1.35 -12.99 19.72
CA ALA A 140 1.92 -12.05 18.77
C ALA A 140 1.56 -12.43 17.33
N PHE A 141 1.29 -11.40 16.52
CA PHE A 141 1.01 -11.49 15.10
C PHE A 141 1.97 -10.60 14.34
N SER A 142 2.37 -11.02 13.15
CA SER A 142 3.06 -10.17 12.17
C SER A 142 2.37 -10.26 10.82
N TYR A 143 1.96 -9.12 10.28
CA TYR A 143 1.27 -9.02 9.00
C TYR A 143 2.12 -8.26 7.98
N PRO A 144 2.40 -8.84 6.80
CA PRO A 144 3.12 -8.13 5.74
C PRO A 144 2.24 -7.06 5.09
N LEU A 145 2.46 -5.78 5.44
CA LEU A 145 1.73 -4.63 4.88
C LEU A 145 1.89 -4.48 3.37
N VAL A 146 2.99 -5.01 2.81
CA VAL A 146 3.22 -5.05 1.35
C VAL A 146 2.10 -5.73 0.56
N LYS A 147 1.30 -6.60 1.21
CA LYS A 147 0.12 -7.24 0.61
C LYS A 147 -1.03 -6.26 0.35
N LYS A 148 -1.14 -5.20 1.15
CA LYS A 148 -2.20 -4.18 1.06
C LYS A 148 -1.73 -2.91 0.32
N MET A 149 -0.44 -2.83 -0.01
CA MET A 149 0.17 -1.69 -0.69
C MET A 149 0.14 -1.88 -2.21
N PHE A 150 -0.61 -1.02 -2.91
CA PHE A 150 -0.80 -1.13 -4.37
C PHE A 150 -0.14 0.00 -5.18
N LEU A 151 0.12 1.19 -4.61
CA LEU A 151 0.74 2.31 -5.32
C LEU A 151 2.26 2.23 -5.41
N VAL A 152 2.90 1.70 -4.37
CA VAL A 152 4.35 1.73 -4.23
C VAL A 152 4.86 0.30 -4.11
N PRO A 153 5.83 -0.13 -4.93
CA PRO A 153 6.37 -1.47 -4.82
C PRO A 153 7.18 -1.64 -3.53
N ALA A 154 7.23 -2.87 -3.01
CA ALA A 154 7.99 -3.21 -1.79
C ALA A 154 9.49 -2.90 -1.89
N SER A 155 10.03 -2.78 -3.11
CA SER A 155 11.42 -2.43 -3.41
C SER A 155 11.70 -0.93 -3.47
N PHE A 156 10.72 -0.07 -3.18
CA PHE A 156 10.93 1.37 -3.22
C PHE A 156 11.92 1.82 -2.13
N PRO A 157 12.99 2.54 -2.49
CA PRO A 157 13.99 3.01 -1.54
C PRO A 157 13.36 3.85 -0.42
N GLY A 158 13.72 3.55 0.84
CA GLY A 158 13.22 4.30 2.01
C GLY A 158 11.97 3.74 2.67
N LEU A 159 11.34 2.69 2.13
CA LEU A 159 10.12 2.07 2.71
C LEU A 159 10.34 0.65 3.25
N SER A 160 11.60 0.18 3.36
CA SER A 160 11.94 -1.15 3.87
C SER A 160 11.44 -1.38 5.31
N GLY A 161 11.39 -0.34 6.14
CA GLY A 161 10.88 -0.41 7.51
C GLY A 161 9.35 -0.48 7.64
N LEU A 162 8.61 -0.31 6.54
CA LEU A 162 7.13 -0.30 6.53
C LEU A 162 6.54 -1.58 5.93
N GLN A 163 7.36 -2.63 5.77
CA GLN A 163 6.95 -3.85 5.06
C GLN A 163 6.07 -4.78 5.90
N SER A 164 6.15 -4.70 7.23
CA SER A 164 5.37 -5.54 8.15
C SER A 164 4.89 -4.75 9.36
N TYR A 165 3.72 -5.12 9.87
CA TYR A 165 3.14 -4.58 11.09
C TYR A 165 2.94 -5.72 12.09
N SER A 166 3.48 -5.53 13.30
CA SER A 166 3.43 -6.54 14.36
C SER A 166 2.62 -6.02 15.54
N VAL A 167 1.81 -6.89 16.12
CA VAL A 167 1.03 -6.61 17.34
C VAL A 167 1.19 -7.78 18.30
N SER A 168 1.33 -7.47 19.58
CA SER A 168 1.29 -8.46 20.65
C SER A 168 0.24 -8.08 21.69
N CYS A 169 -0.38 -9.10 22.26
CA CYS A 169 -1.26 -8.94 23.40
C CYS A 169 -0.87 -9.97 24.46
N THR A 170 -0.61 -9.48 25.67
CA THR A 170 -0.31 -10.30 26.84
C THR A 170 -1.53 -10.34 27.76
N MET A 171 -1.89 -11.53 28.22
CA MET A 171 -2.97 -11.79 29.16
C MET A 171 -2.51 -12.76 30.22
N VAL A 172 -3.17 -12.78 31.37
CA VAL A 172 -2.87 -13.72 32.46
C VAL A 172 -3.66 -15.01 32.23
N ILE A 173 -3.01 -16.15 32.42
CA ILE A 173 -3.62 -17.49 32.31
C ILE A 173 -4.53 -17.73 33.52
N GLU A 174 -5.79 -18.07 33.27
CA GLU A 174 -6.79 -18.23 34.34
C GLU A 174 -6.91 -19.67 34.88
N GLN A 175 -6.33 -20.66 34.19
CA GLN A 175 -6.47 -22.09 34.53
C GLN A 175 -5.16 -22.80 34.86
#